data_AF-A0A3N5VFY3-F1
#
_entry.id   AF-A0A3N5VFY3-F1
#
_cell.length_a   1.000
_cell.length_b   1.000
_cell.length_c   1.000
_cell.angle_alpha   90.00
_cell.angle_beta   90.00
_cell.angle_gamma   90.00
#
_symmetry.space_group_name_H-M   'P 1'
#
loop_
_entity.id
_entity.type
_entity.pdbx_description
1 polymer ?
#
loop_
_entity_poly.entity_id
_entity_poly.type
_entity_poly.pdbx_seq_one_letter_code
_entity_poly.pdbx_strand_id
1 'polypeptide(L)'
;GRIMEREKVDEKHAIRLIHRRDRDSAGFLRFFFEVDWEDPDLYDLVINTQRISADTAVGVISSLAVSPEMSAGVQIAQEKLTDLSLGQKVETAL
;
A
#
# COMPACT_ATOMS: atom_id res chain seq x y z
N GLY A 1 22.79 -3.18 -6.71
CA GLY A 1 21.64 -3.24 -5.78
C GLY A 1 20.61 -2.22 -6.21
N ARG A 2 19.33 -2.61 -6.31
CA ARG A 2 18.27 -1.83 -7.00
C ARG A 2 18.23 -0.33 -6.67
N ILE A 3 18.33 0.04 -5.39
CA ILE A 3 18.30 1.45 -4.95
C ILE A 3 19.57 2.22 -5.34
N MET A 4 20.74 1.59 -5.27
CA MET A 4 22.01 2.22 -5.67
C MET A 4 22.01 2.54 -7.17
N GLU A 5 21.52 1.61 -8.00
CA GLU A 5 21.43 1.80 -9.45
C GLU A 5 20.41 2.88 -9.83
N ARG A 6 19.24 2.87 -9.19
CA ARG A 6 18.16 3.83 -9.51
C ARG A 6 18.49 5.24 -9.05
N GLU A 7 19.04 5.39 -7.84
CA GLU A 7 19.27 6.68 -7.21
C GLU A 7 20.71 7.18 -7.42
N LYS A 8 21.58 6.36 -8.05
CA LYS A 8 22.99 6.65 -8.32
C LYS A 8 23.79 7.02 -7.06
N VAL A 9 23.65 6.23 -6.00
CA VAL A 9 24.30 6.45 -4.71
C VAL A 9 25.14 5.25 -4.27
N ASP A 10 26.09 5.48 -3.36
CA ASP A 10 26.81 4.39 -2.70
C ASP A 10 25.92 3.58 -1.75
N GLU A 11 26.43 2.43 -1.31
CA GLU A 11 25.71 1.51 -0.42
C GLU A 11 25.29 2.15 0.90
N LYS A 12 26.19 2.93 1.52
CA LYS A 12 25.95 3.59 2.80
C LYS A 12 24.78 4.58 2.69
N HIS A 13 24.70 5.32 1.59
CA HIS A 13 23.62 6.24 1.27
C HIS A 13 22.33 5.49 0.92
N ALA A 14 22.41 4.40 0.16
CA ALA A 14 21.25 3.58 -0.17
C ALA A 14 20.57 3.01 1.08
N ILE A 15 21.34 2.46 2.04
CA ILE A 15 20.81 1.95 3.31
C ILE A 15 20.11 3.06 4.10
N ARG A 16 20.72 4.25 4.19
CA ARG A 16 20.07 5.40 4.85
C ARG A 16 18.77 5.80 4.18
N LEU A 17 18.71 5.77 2.84
CA LEU A 17 17.51 6.11 2.09
C LEU A 17 16.39 5.09 2.32
N ILE A 18 16.71 3.80 2.34
CA ILE A 18 15.76 2.72 2.64
C ILE A 18 15.18 2.92 4.04
N HIS A 19 16.03 2.97 5.08
CA HIS A 19 15.56 3.13 6.45
C HIS A 19 14.77 4.42 6.68
N ARG A 20 15.11 5.50 5.97
CA ARG A 20 14.34 6.74 6.06
C ARG A 20 12.95 6.56 5.45
N ARG A 21 12.85 6.02 4.23
CA ARG A 21 11.56 5.79 3.56
C ARG A 21 10.67 4.86 4.38
N ASP A 22 11.23 3.78 4.91
CA ASP A 22 10.47 2.81 5.72
C ASP A 22 9.93 3.47 7.00
N ARG A 23 10.75 4.27 7.70
CA ARG A 23 10.30 5.03 8.88
C ARG A 23 9.25 6.08 8.54
N ASP A 24 9.40 6.78 7.42
CA ASP A 24 8.44 7.80 6.98
C ASP A 24 7.08 7.14 6.67
N SER A 25 7.07 5.98 6.00
CA SER A 25 5.86 5.20 5.71
C SER A 25 5.19 4.63 6.97
N ALA A 26 5.96 4.03 7.88
CA ALA A 26 5.43 3.52 9.15
C ALA A 26 4.89 4.66 10.03
N GLY A 27 5.61 5.78 10.10
CA GLY A 27 5.16 6.96 10.85
C GLY A 27 3.87 7.56 10.30
N PHE A 28 3.71 7.59 8.97
CA PHE A 28 2.48 8.03 8.32
C PHE A 28 1.29 7.15 8.70
N LEU A 29 1.41 5.82 8.57
CA LEU A 29 0.30 4.91 8.91
C LEU A 29 -0.09 5.02 10.39
N ARG A 30 0.89 5.05 11.28
CA ARG A 30 0.65 5.17 12.71
C ARG A 30 0.02 6.52 13.09
N PHE A 31 0.41 7.62 12.45
CA PHE A 31 -0.13 8.94 12.79
C PHE A 31 -1.57 9.12 12.30
N PHE A 32 -1.91 8.66 11.10
CA PHE A 32 -3.23 8.90 10.50
C PHE A 32 -4.26 7.82 10.80
N PHE A 33 -3.82 6.57 10.97
CA PHE A 33 -4.71 5.43 11.12
C PHE A 33 -4.53 4.69 12.46
N GLU A 34 -3.58 5.12 13.30
CA GLU A 34 -3.26 4.47 14.59
C GLU A 34 -2.91 2.98 14.46
N VAL A 35 -2.46 2.55 13.28
CA VAL A 35 -2.09 1.15 13.00
C VAL A 35 -0.58 0.93 13.03
N ASP A 36 -0.17 -0.30 13.33
CA ASP A 36 1.21 -0.74 13.20
C ASP A 36 1.47 -1.26 11.78
N TRP A 37 2.41 -0.67 11.05
CA TRP A 37 2.80 -1.10 9.71
C TRP A 37 3.22 -2.58 9.67
N GLU A 38 3.76 -3.13 10.76
CA GLU A 38 4.20 -4.53 10.81
C GLU A 38 3.08 -5.52 11.14
N ASP A 39 1.86 -5.05 11.40
CA ASP A 39 0.71 -5.90 11.68
C ASP A 39 0.30 -6.70 10.43
N PRO A 40 0.42 -8.04 10.44
CA PRO A 40 0.07 -8.87 9.29
C PRO A 40 -1.42 -8.82 8.94
N ASP A 41 -2.29 -8.51 9.90
CA ASP A 41 -3.73 -8.46 9.68
C ASP A 41 -4.16 -7.25 8.82
N LEU A 42 -3.25 -6.29 8.59
CA LEU A 42 -3.48 -5.16 7.67
C LEU A 42 -3.29 -5.51 6.20
N TYR A 43 -2.80 -6.73 5.89
CA TYR A 43 -2.45 -7.11 4.53
C TYR A 43 -3.11 -8.44 4.14
N ASP A 44 -3.85 -8.42 3.03
CA ASP A 44 -4.39 -9.65 2.45
C ASP A 44 -3.31 -10.53 1.78
N LEU A 45 -2.18 -9.93 1.39
CA LEU A 45 -1.09 -10.61 0.69
C LEU A 45 0.27 -9.91 0.87
N VAL A 46 1.30 -10.70 1.23
CA VAL A 46 2.70 -10.25 1.28
C VAL A 46 3.54 -11.04 0.26
N ILE A 47 4.27 -10.34 -0.61
CA ILE A 47 5.05 -10.94 -1.72
C ILE A 47 6.55 -10.68 -1.53
N ASN A 48 7.35 -11.74 -1.49
CA ASN A 48 8.81 -11.62 -1.51
C ASN A 48 9.34 -11.40 -2.94
N THR A 49 9.61 -10.15 -3.28
CA THR A 49 10.09 -9.72 -4.60
C THR A 49 11.56 -10.08 -4.90
N GLN A 50 12.30 -10.67 -3.95
CA GLN A 50 13.61 -11.27 -4.23
C GLN A 50 13.48 -12.67 -4.84
N ARG A 51 12.34 -13.34 -4.61
CA ARG A 51 12.07 -14.71 -5.09
C ARG A 51 11.04 -14.74 -6.21
N ILE A 52 10.09 -13.81 -6.18
CA ILE A 52 9.00 -13.71 -7.15
C ILE A 52 9.29 -12.52 -8.07
N SER A 53 9.30 -12.76 -9.38
CA SER A 53 9.50 -11.70 -10.37
C SER A 53 8.31 -10.74 -10.38
N ALA A 54 8.51 -9.53 -10.92
CA ALA A 54 7.43 -8.56 -11.06
C ALA A 54 6.26 -9.11 -11.88
N ASP A 55 6.54 -9.80 -13.00
CA ASP A 55 5.49 -10.37 -13.87
C ASP A 55 4.67 -11.44 -13.15
N THR A 56 5.32 -12.31 -12.37
CA THR A 56 4.60 -13.30 -11.57
C THR A 56 3.79 -12.64 -10.46
N ALA A 57 4.35 -11.63 -9.78
CA ALA A 57 3.63 -10.88 -8.76
C ALA A 57 2.38 -10.19 -9.32
N VAL A 58 2.47 -9.61 -10.52
CA VAL A 58 1.31 -9.02 -11.23
C VAL A 58 0.23 -10.07 -11.45
N GLY A 59 0.60 -11.26 -11.97
CA GLY A 59 -0.36 -12.35 -12.17
C GLY A 59 -1.07 -12.75 -10.87
N VAL A 60 -0.32 -12.93 -9.78
CA VAL A 60 -0.86 -13.28 -8.45
C VAL A 60 -1.83 -12.21 -7.96
N ILE A 61 -1.43 -10.93 -8.00
CA ILE A 61 -2.25 -9.81 -7.55
C ILE A 61 -3.52 -9.70 -8.39
N SER A 62 -3.42 -9.82 -9.72
CA SER A 62 -4.57 -9.74 -10.62
C SER A 62 -5.57 -10.87 -10.38
N SER A 63 -5.10 -12.10 -10.13
CA SER A 63 -5.98 -13.22 -9.80
C SER A 63 -6.65 -13.05 -8.44
N LEU A 64 -5.94 -12.55 -7.43
CA LEU A 64 -6.52 -12.29 -6.10
C LEU A 64 -7.56 -11.16 -6.14
N ALA A 65 -7.30 -10.09 -6.89
CA ALA A 65 -8.19 -8.93 -6.98
C ALA A 65 -9.59 -9.26 -7.51
N VAL A 66 -9.72 -10.33 -8.31
CA VAL A 66 -11.00 -10.80 -8.86
C VAL A 66 -11.60 -11.98 -8.08
N SER A 67 -10.98 -12.38 -6.96
CA SER A 67 -11.49 -13.48 -6.16
C SER A 67 -12.80 -13.07 -5.45
N PRO A 68 -13.70 -14.03 -5.15
CA PRO A 68 -14.94 -13.74 -4.44
C PRO A 68 -14.70 -13.02 -3.09
N GLU A 69 -13.67 -13.42 -2.35
CA GLU A 69 -13.30 -12.85 -1.05
C GLU A 69 -12.91 -11.38 -1.16
N MET A 70 -12.17 -11.00 -2.21
CA MET A 70 -11.72 -9.61 -2.42
C MET A 70 -12.79 -8.73 -3.08
N SER A 71 -13.55 -9.28 -4.04
CA SER A 71 -14.61 -8.55 -4.74
C SER A 71 -15.75 -8.08 -3.81
N ALA A 72 -16.06 -8.85 -2.76
CA ALA A 72 -17.05 -8.47 -1.76
C ALA A 72 -16.64 -7.21 -0.96
N GLY A 73 -15.35 -7.08 -0.63
CA GLY A 73 -14.82 -5.91 0.08
C GLY A 73 -14.80 -4.64 -0.79
N VAL A 74 -14.57 -4.79 -2.09
CA VAL A 74 -14.56 -3.68 -3.07
C VAL A 74 -15.93 -3.01 -3.17
N GLN A 75 -17.03 -3.77 -3.16
CA GLN A 75 -18.38 -3.21 -3.16
C GLN A 75 -18.64 -2.32 -1.93
N ILE A 76 -18.25 -2.79 -0.74
CA ILE A 76 -18.42 -2.05 0.53
C ILE A 76 -17.56 -0.78 0.55
N ALA A 77 -16.32 -0.86 0.06
CA ALA A 77 -15.45 0.30 -0.06
C ALA A 77 -16.00 1.33 -1.07
N GLN A 78 -16.56 0.87 -2.19
CA GLN A 78 -17.16 1.72 -3.21
C GLN A 78 -18.42 2.45 -2.70
N GLU A 79 -19.27 1.78 -1.94
CA GLU A 79 -20.44 2.40 -1.28
C GLU A 79 -20.00 3.47 -0.28
N LYS A 80 -19.04 3.16 0.60
CA LYS A 80 -18.46 4.15 1.54
C LYS A 80 -17.87 5.37 0.83
N LEU A 81 -17.13 5.17 -0.26
CA LEU A 81 -16.58 6.27 -1.08
C LEU A 81 -17.68 7.13 -1.69
N THR A 82 -18.78 6.50 -2.13
CA THR A 82 -19.93 7.20 -2.69
C THR A 82 -20.61 8.05 -1.61
N ASP A 83 -20.87 7.48 -0.43
CA ASP A 83 -21.46 8.20 0.72
C ASP A 83 -20.58 9.37 1.20
N LEU A 84 -19.27 9.18 1.31
CA LEU A 84 -18.34 10.25 1.69
C LEU A 84 -18.33 11.40 0.67
N SER A 85 -18.38 11.07 -0.63
CA SER A 85 -18.43 12.07 -1.70
C SER A 85 -19.76 12.85 -1.73
N LEU A 86 -20.86 12.21 -1.33
CA LEU A 86 -22.18 12.85 -1.16
C LEU A 86 -22.16 13.80 0.04
N GLY A 87 -21.57 13.39 1.16
CA GLY A 87 -21.40 14.24 2.34
C GLY A 87 -20.63 15.53 2.04
N GLN A 88 -19.49 15.43 1.34
CA GLN A 88 -18.69 16.61 0.98
C GLN A 88 -19.42 17.60 0.07
N LYS A 89 -20.32 17.14 -0.80
CA LYS A 89 -21.11 18.03 -1.69
C LYS A 89 -22.17 18.83 -0.93
N VAL A 90 -22.67 18.31 0.19
CA VAL A 90 -23.61 19.03 1.06
C VAL A 90 -22.88 20.08 1.89
N GLU A 91 -21.66 19.77 2.34
CA GLU A 91 -20.86 20.65 3.18
C GLU A 91 -20.24 21.82 2.39
N THR A 92 -19.87 21.60 1.12
CA THR A 92 -19.28 22.64 0.25
C THR A 92 -20.30 23.53 -0.47
N ALA A 93 -21.60 23.23 -0.32
CA ALA A 93 -22.70 24.03 -0.86
C ALA A 93 -23.31 25.01 0.16
N LEU A 94 -22.72 25.10 1.37
CA LEU A 94 -23.07 26.04 2.44
C LEU A 94 -22.07 27.19 2.55
#